data_AF-A0A662ECQ7-F1
#
_entry.id   AF-A0A662ECQ7-F1
#
_cell.length_a   1.000
_cell.length_b   1.000
_cell.length_c   1.000
_cell.angle_alpha   90.00
_cell.angle_beta   90.00
_cell.angle_gamma   90.00
#
_symmetry.space_group_name_H-M   'P 1'
#
loop_
_entity.id
_entity.type
_entity.pdbx_description
1 polymer ?
#
loop_
_entity_poly.entity_id
_entity_poly.type
_entity_poly.pdbx_seq_one_letter_code
_entity_poly.pdbx_strand_id
1 'polypeptide(L)'
;MGTDALIKEFEPWNNKVFLEWSKQSPFNMPQCFGCEAIGLCGGGCPINAELNFGSIWALDTRFCIHTKSTLEWMIWDQYFQMNE
;
A
#
# COMPACT_ATOMS: atom_id res chain seq x y z
N MET A 1 -14.01 -34.90 -16.56
CA MET A 1 -12.72 -34.55 -17.17
C MET A 1 -12.03 -33.62 -16.18
N GLY A 2 -11.05 -34.15 -15.45
CA GLY A 2 -10.41 -33.46 -14.32
C GLY A 2 -9.51 -32.32 -14.79
N THR A 3 -9.54 -31.22 -14.05
CA THR A 3 -8.74 -30.01 -14.27
C THR A 3 -7.32 -30.12 -13.68
N ASP A 4 -6.87 -31.33 -13.35
CA ASP A 4 -5.63 -31.59 -12.62
C ASP A 4 -4.37 -31.60 -13.51
N ALA A 5 -4.51 -31.38 -14.81
CA ALA A 5 -3.39 -31.21 -15.72
C ALA A 5 -3.32 -29.73 -16.15
N LEU A 6 -2.50 -28.93 -15.45
CA LEU A 6 -1.71 -27.77 -15.95
C LEU A 6 -1.37 -26.70 -14.90
N ILE A 7 -1.63 -26.88 -13.60
CA ILE A 7 -0.95 -26.05 -12.59
C ILE A 7 0.44 -26.65 -12.39
N LYS A 8 1.44 -26.12 -13.11
CA LYS A 8 2.82 -26.23 -12.62
C LYS A 8 2.82 -25.72 -11.18
N GLU A 9 3.35 -26.52 -10.26
CA GLU A 9 3.53 -26.11 -8.86
C GLU A 9 4.33 -24.79 -8.86
N PHE A 10 3.64 -23.67 -8.59
CA PHE A 10 4.28 -22.37 -8.44
C PHE A 10 4.88 -22.32 -7.03
N GLU A 11 6.19 -22.19 -6.95
CA GLU A 11 6.93 -22.06 -5.70
C GLU A 11 7.18 -20.57 -5.38
N PRO A 12 6.32 -19.90 -4.57
CA PRO A 12 6.44 -18.47 -4.28
C PRO A 12 7.78 -18.11 -3.64
N TRP A 13 8.31 -19.01 -2.82
CA TRP A 13 9.53 -18.81 -2.04
C TRP A 13 10.80 -18.72 -2.89
N ASN A 14 10.75 -19.16 -4.16
CA ASN A 14 11.86 -19.07 -5.10
C ASN A 14 11.65 -17.99 -6.18
N ASN A 15 10.47 -17.35 -6.21
CA ASN A 15 10.16 -16.34 -7.20
C ASN A 15 10.58 -14.94 -6.71
N LYS A 16 11.57 -14.34 -7.38
CA LYS A 16 12.10 -13.02 -6.99
C LYS A 16 11.05 -11.92 -6.98
N VAL A 17 10.11 -11.93 -7.94
CA VAL A 17 9.03 -10.94 -8.01
C VAL A 17 8.10 -11.11 -6.81
N PHE A 18 7.68 -12.34 -6.51
CA PHE A 18 6.84 -12.63 -5.35
C PHE A 18 7.51 -12.19 -4.05
N LEU A 19 8.79 -12.52 -3.86
CA LEU A 19 9.57 -12.13 -2.69
C LEU A 19 9.72 -10.62 -2.57
N GLU A 20 9.93 -9.90 -3.68
CA GLU A 20 10.01 -8.44 -3.67
C GLU A 20 8.67 -7.82 -3.27
N TRP A 21 7.59 -8.24 -3.93
CA TRP A 21 6.25 -7.72 -3.68
C TRP A 21 5.75 -8.03 -2.26
N SER A 22 6.15 -9.17 -1.69
CA SER A 22 5.82 -9.51 -0.29
C SER A 22 6.40 -8.54 0.74
N LYS A 23 7.39 -7.72 0.35
CA LYS A 23 8.01 -6.72 1.22
C LYS A 23 7.38 -5.34 1.06
N GLN A 24 6.38 -5.16 0.19
CA GLN A 24 5.72 -3.88 0.03
C GLN A 24 4.98 -3.52 1.32
N SER A 25 5.48 -2.49 1.97
CA SER A 25 5.00 -1.98 3.24
C SER A 25 5.60 -0.59 3.44
N PRO A 26 4.86 0.36 4.03
CA PRO A 26 5.40 1.68 4.33
C PRO A 26 6.57 1.60 5.32
N PHE A 27 6.69 0.52 6.10
CA PHE A 27 7.83 0.29 7.01
C PHE A 27 9.13 -0.08 6.28
N ASN A 28 9.05 -0.45 5.00
CA ASN A 28 10.21 -0.69 4.14
C ASN A 28 10.47 0.46 3.15
N MET A 29 9.75 1.59 3.28
CA MET A 29 9.84 2.75 2.39
C MET A 29 10.28 3.98 3.18
N PRO A 30 11.56 4.42 3.09
CA PRO A 30 12.07 5.55 3.86
C PRO A 30 11.27 6.85 3.70
N GLN A 31 10.65 7.05 2.54
CA GLN A 31 9.81 8.21 2.24
C GLN A 31 8.52 8.24 3.08
N CYS A 32 8.09 7.10 3.63
CA CYS A 32 6.92 6.99 4.49
C CYS A 32 7.25 7.15 5.99
N PHE A 33 8.53 7.19 6.36
CA PHE A 33 8.92 7.24 7.77
C PHE A 33 8.46 8.55 8.41
N GLY A 34 7.77 8.44 9.55
CA GLY A 34 7.21 9.59 10.26
C GLY A 34 5.94 10.18 9.64
N CYS A 35 5.39 9.57 8.58
CA CYS A 35 4.11 10.01 8.02
C CYS A 35 2.97 9.81 9.03
N GLU A 36 2.21 10.87 9.28
CA GLU A 36 1.08 10.90 10.21
C GLU A 36 -0.05 9.94 9.79
N ALA A 37 -0.15 9.65 8.49
CA ALA A 37 -1.17 8.79 7.90
C ALA A 37 -0.72 7.34 7.68
N ILE A 38 0.46 6.94 8.19
CA ILE A 38 1.06 5.62 7.91
C ILE A 38 0.15 4.45 8.34
N GLY A 39 -0.60 4.61 9.44
CA GLY A 39 -1.54 3.61 9.95
C GLY A 39 -2.82 3.46 9.13
N LEU A 40 -3.10 4.41 8.23
CA LEU A 40 -4.29 4.42 7.38
C LEU A 40 -4.00 4.04 5.93
N CYS A 41 -2.80 4.35 5.42
CA CYS A 41 -2.53 4.25 3.98
C CYS A 41 -1.93 2.91 3.53
N GLY A 42 -1.29 2.15 4.43
CA GLY A 42 -0.63 0.88 4.08
C GLY A 42 0.47 1.01 3.02
N GLY A 43 1.01 2.21 2.77
CA GLY A 43 2.05 2.45 1.74
C GLY A 43 1.51 2.80 0.35
N GLY A 44 0.19 2.95 0.18
CA GLY A 44 -0.43 3.27 -1.10
C GLY A 44 -0.51 2.08 -2.06
N CYS A 45 -0.95 2.31 -3.30
CA CYS A 45 -1.12 1.25 -4.29
C CYS A 45 0.20 1.02 -5.07
N PRO A 46 0.84 -0.16 -4.96
CA PRO A 46 2.11 -0.44 -5.66
C PRO A 46 1.96 -0.42 -7.18
N ILE A 47 0.82 -0.92 -7.70
CA ILE A 47 0.51 -0.92 -9.13
C ILE A 47 0.35 0.52 -9.65
N ASN A 48 -0.32 1.40 -8.89
CA ASN A 48 -0.46 2.78 -9.30
C ASN A 48 0.91 3.50 -9.27
N ALA A 49 1.73 3.22 -8.27
CA ALA A 49 3.10 3.73 -8.21
C ALA A 49 3.94 3.26 -9.40
N GLU A 50 3.86 1.97 -9.77
CA GLU A 50 4.57 1.43 -10.93
C GLU A 50 4.11 2.05 -12.25
N LEU A 51 2.80 2.17 -12.48
CA LEU A 51 2.26 2.73 -13.73
C LEU A 51 2.61 4.20 -13.94
N ASN A 52 2.70 4.99 -12.86
CA ASN A 52 2.95 6.43 -12.95
C ASN A 52 4.43 6.81 -12.76
N PHE A 53 5.21 6.01 -12.02
CA PHE A 53 6.57 6.35 -11.61
C PHE A 53 7.61 5.25 -11.89
N GLY A 54 7.20 4.13 -12.48
CA GLY A 54 8.09 3.05 -12.93
C GLY A 54 8.64 2.17 -11.81
N SER A 55 8.11 2.26 -10.58
CA SER A 55 8.54 1.41 -9.47
C SER A 55 7.41 1.19 -8.46
N ILE A 56 7.28 -0.05 -7.98
CA ILE A 56 6.39 -0.42 -6.87
C ILE A 56 6.81 0.22 -5.53
N TRP A 57 8.04 0.74 -5.46
CA TRP A 57 8.63 1.42 -4.30
C TRP A 57 8.52 2.94 -4.39
N ALA A 58 7.94 3.48 -5.47
CA ALA A 58 7.61 4.90 -5.55
C ALA A 58 6.37 5.21 -4.70
N LEU A 59 6.21 6.49 -4.34
CA LEU A 59 5.01 6.94 -3.64
C LEU A 59 3.84 7.01 -4.61
N ASP A 60 2.70 6.42 -4.23
CA ASP A 60 1.41 6.75 -4.82
C ASP A 60 0.97 8.13 -4.33
N THR A 61 1.46 9.20 -4.96
CA THR A 61 1.26 10.58 -4.50
C THR A 61 -0.21 10.99 -4.43
N ARG A 62 -1.04 10.51 -5.36
CA ARG A 62 -2.49 10.76 -5.35
C ARG A 62 -3.13 10.16 -4.11
N PHE A 63 -2.80 8.90 -3.79
CA PHE A 63 -3.32 8.25 -2.60
C PHE A 63 -2.75 8.87 -1.31
N CYS A 64 -1.48 9.25 -1.29
CA CYS A 64 -0.88 9.96 -0.15
C CYS A 64 -1.63 11.24 0.19
N ILE A 65 -1.95 12.08 -0.81
CA ILE A 65 -2.73 13.31 -0.60
C ILE A 65 -4.10 12.96 -0.04
N HIS A 66 -4.79 11.99 -0.65
CA HIS A 66 -6.12 11.57 -0.21
C HIS A 66 -6.13 11.11 1.25
N THR A 67 -5.25 10.18 1.64
CA THR A 67 -5.25 9.64 3.00
C THR A 67 -4.86 10.70 4.03
N LYS A 68 -3.92 11.61 3.71
CA LYS A 68 -3.56 12.71 4.63
C LYS A 68 -4.73 13.66 4.84
N SER A 69 -5.44 14.05 3.78
CA SER A 69 -6.65 14.86 3.90
C SER A 69 -7.78 14.13 4.64
N THR A 70 -7.95 12.83 4.42
CA THR A 70 -8.93 12.02 5.15
C THR A 70 -8.59 11.94 6.63
N LEU A 71 -7.31 11.74 6.99
CA LEU A 71 -6.89 11.74 8.39
C LEU A 71 -7.23 13.07 9.08
N GLU A 72 -6.88 14.18 8.45
CA GLU A 72 -7.18 15.52 8.96
C GLU A 72 -8.70 15.69 9.17
N TRP A 73 -9.50 15.33 8.16
CA TRP A 73 -10.95 15.38 8.27
C TRP A 73 -11.47 14.51 9.41
N MET A 74 -11.02 13.26 9.53
CA MET A 74 -11.46 12.33 10.58
C MET A 74 -11.15 12.87 11.98
N ILE A 75 -9.97 13.48 12.18
CA ILE A 75 -9.60 14.06 13.48
C ILE A 75 -10.56 15.18 13.86
N TRP A 76 -10.82 16.11 12.95
CA TRP A 76 -11.70 17.25 13.23
C TRP A 76 -13.15 16.84 13.37
N ASP A 77 -13.64 15.99 12.47
CA ASP A 77 -15.00 15.45 12.50
C ASP A 77 -15.28 14.72 13.83
N GLN A 78 -14.37 13.82 14.23
CA GLN A 78 -14.50 13.10 15.50
C GLN A 78 -14.43 14.05 16.71
N TYR A 79 -13.57 15.07 16.67
CA TYR A 79 -13.49 16.08 17.72
C TYR A 79 -14.81 16.85 17.85
N PHE A 80 -15.43 17.25 16.74
CA PHE A 80 -16.72 17.94 16.79
C PHE A 80 -17.82 17.03 17.35
N GLN A 81 -17.91 15.77 16.89
CA GLN A 81 -18.93 14.83 17.38
C GLN A 81 -18.83 14.53 18.89
N MET A 82 -17.63 14.60 19.49
CA MET A 82 -17.47 14.36 20.94
C MET A 82 -17.78 15.59 21.81
N ASN A 83 -17.85 16.78 21.21
CA ASN A 83 -18.05 18.04 21.92
C ASN A 83 -19.45 18.65 21.70
N GLU A 84 -20.34 17.90 21.06
CA GLU A 84 -21.80 18.16 20.99
C GLU A 84 -22.53 17.43 22.12
#